data_AF-A0A1Z9K646-F1
#
_entry.id   AF-A0A1Z9K646-F1
#
_cell.length_a   1.000
_cell.length_b   1.000
_cell.length_c   1.000
_cell.angle_alpha   90.00
_cell.angle_beta   90.00
_cell.angle_gamma   90.00
#
_symmetry.space_group_name_H-M   'P 1'
#
loop_
_entity.id
_entity.type
_entity.pdbx_description
1 polymer ?
#
loop_
_entity_poly.entity_id
_entity_poly.type
_entity_poly.pdbx_seq_one_letter_code
_entity_poly.pdbx_strand_id
1 'polypeptide(L)'
;MLLLPQMITIKNILRKQNIFYSLLFIIFISFISIYTFQKNLATEISCEQHLVSYSENISLEQYLEKNPMSIRNKIALIELNLFPDLNSLRCLGRTIDYTPVSFNVDKTVATSHKLLKIVNFLTVTIIYLLFLLFSKNSRFQFIIILLTAYLTFSNIFFGSIVFNYYFLIYPLTVIWYSFLNFDNHREHKIIDIYIFINVTLLIFYYDLYTLLLPFFIIFYFFFLKGNLSHRHLKIVSLGGIFYYFLRQLSGPLEELTYVWQNLSSSMFRGTPRFADMYYTFAVLDCNKTGCGFKNNYGPLWEYLAIDLNITMASYITSTLLILITQFFFYNFVKKSGDKGLLIYFVYIAPPTSFLLERMNFDIFVIILGYFALQKYSEGKKTISLIVLTILTLVKIFPVVLIVGIAISEYLNKNKSSFLKILLLIIGNIVIYLFYFILNLQSGEIARPTGISWTFGIPTDVSNYLQLFGNFGYFLYITTVLICIIIYFKYFKIKGPVKIFSSEDSLLEFSFSLCFVFISMYYNFDFRISVFSIGLILLIKNYSLWKFEMISLLFLSTCVSNFYTINLMSTDPINFYFSSGVLLINQITFNLVFIFLICEIFYFLRRKELFYFFKSLSKISK
;
A
#
# COMPACT_ATOMS: atom_id res chain seq x y z
N MET A 1 48.71 22.09 -29.22
CA MET A 1 48.47 21.46 -27.89
C MET A 1 47.00 21.50 -27.44
N LEU A 2 46.03 21.68 -28.36
CA LEU A 2 44.57 21.72 -28.06
C LEU A 2 43.79 20.44 -28.47
N LEU A 3 44.45 19.46 -29.10
CA LEU A 3 43.80 18.24 -29.62
C LEU A 3 43.80 17.04 -28.65
N LEU A 4 44.66 17.05 -27.63
CA LEU A 4 44.80 15.93 -26.69
C LEU A 4 43.56 15.72 -25.79
N PRO A 5 42.92 16.77 -25.24
CA PRO A 5 41.70 16.61 -24.44
C PRO A 5 40.53 16.07 -25.27
N GLN A 6 40.39 16.52 -26.52
CA GLN A 6 39.31 16.08 -27.43
C GLN A 6 39.48 14.61 -27.85
N MET A 7 40.69 14.15 -28.16
CA MET A 7 40.93 12.74 -28.50
C MET A 7 40.70 11.78 -27.33
N ILE A 8 41.08 12.15 -26.10
CA ILE A 8 40.82 11.33 -24.89
C ILE A 8 39.30 11.23 -24.65
N THR A 9 38.57 12.32 -24.90
CA THR A 9 37.12 12.36 -24.76
C THR A 9 36.43 11.49 -25.81
N ILE A 10 36.83 11.56 -27.08
CA ILE A 10 36.30 10.74 -28.18
C ILE A 10 36.61 9.25 -27.96
N LYS A 11 37.84 8.90 -27.53
CA LYS A 11 38.23 7.52 -27.24
C LYS A 11 37.44 6.94 -26.05
N ASN A 12 37.16 7.74 -25.03
CA ASN A 12 36.31 7.33 -23.91
C ASN A 12 34.83 7.18 -24.32
N ILE A 13 34.33 8.02 -25.23
CA ILE A 13 32.97 7.89 -25.79
C ILE A 13 32.85 6.63 -26.64
N LEU A 14 33.80 6.37 -27.54
CA LEU A 14 33.84 5.17 -28.38
C LEU A 14 33.97 3.89 -27.54
N ARG A 15 34.82 3.91 -26.50
CA ARG A 15 34.96 2.77 -25.57
C ARG A 15 33.67 2.49 -24.81
N LYS A 16 32.96 3.52 -24.33
CA LYS A 16 31.66 3.36 -23.67
C LYS A 16 30.58 2.84 -24.62
N GLN A 17 30.54 3.31 -25.87
CA GLN A 17 29.62 2.81 -26.88
C GLN A 17 29.88 1.34 -27.22
N ASN A 18 31.14 0.95 -27.41
CA ASN A 18 31.49 -0.44 -27.68
C ASN A 18 31.11 -1.37 -26.51
N ILE A 19 31.38 -0.97 -25.26
CA ILE A 19 30.96 -1.74 -24.07
C ILE A 19 29.43 -1.87 -23.99
N PHE A 20 28.68 -0.80 -24.29
CA PHE A 20 27.22 -0.84 -24.32
C PHE A 20 26.68 -1.82 -25.36
N TYR A 21 27.18 -1.74 -26.60
CA TYR A 21 26.77 -2.67 -27.66
C TYR A 21 27.18 -4.10 -27.34
N SER A 22 28.36 -4.32 -26.76
CA SER A 22 28.78 -5.65 -26.29
C SER A 22 27.87 -6.19 -25.20
N LEU A 23 27.44 -5.38 -24.22
CA LEU A 23 26.51 -5.82 -23.17
C LEU A 23 25.12 -6.13 -23.71
N LEU A 24 24.58 -5.29 -24.59
CA LEU A 24 23.32 -5.57 -25.29
C LEU A 24 23.42 -6.82 -26.16
N PHE A 25 24.53 -6.99 -26.85
CA PHE A 25 24.80 -8.16 -27.66
C PHE A 25 24.93 -9.43 -26.79
N ILE A 26 25.55 -9.35 -25.61
CA ILE A 26 25.60 -10.45 -24.64
C ILE A 26 24.19 -10.78 -24.17
N ILE A 27 23.37 -9.79 -23.78
CA ILE A 27 21.97 -10.02 -23.37
C ILE A 27 21.18 -10.67 -24.51
N PHE A 28 21.34 -10.16 -25.73
CA PHE A 28 20.67 -10.69 -26.91
C PHE A 28 21.12 -12.12 -27.24
N ILE A 29 22.43 -12.41 -27.19
CA ILE A 29 22.98 -13.76 -27.32
C ILE A 29 22.48 -14.67 -26.20
N SER A 30 22.34 -14.16 -24.97
CA SER A 30 21.81 -14.93 -23.84
C SER A 30 20.35 -15.33 -24.10
N PHE A 31 19.56 -14.42 -24.67
CA PHE A 31 18.18 -14.73 -25.04
C PHE A 31 18.10 -15.72 -26.21
N ILE A 32 18.93 -15.54 -27.22
CA ILE A 32 19.02 -16.49 -28.33
C ILE A 32 19.50 -17.84 -27.84
N SER A 33 20.50 -17.89 -26.96
CA SER A 33 21.06 -19.15 -26.45
C SER A 33 20.04 -19.92 -25.62
N ILE A 34 19.27 -19.24 -24.75
CA ILE A 34 18.14 -19.84 -24.02
C ILE A 34 17.07 -20.35 -25.01
N TYR A 35 16.69 -19.54 -26.00
CA TYR A 35 15.71 -19.94 -27.02
C TYR A 35 16.19 -21.17 -27.83
N THR A 36 17.46 -21.18 -28.25
CA THR A 36 18.05 -22.32 -28.96
C THR A 36 18.22 -23.53 -28.05
N PHE A 37 18.55 -23.36 -26.77
CA PHE A 37 18.65 -24.45 -25.80
C PHE A 37 17.29 -25.14 -25.59
N GLN A 38 16.19 -24.37 -25.57
CA GLN A 38 14.83 -24.94 -25.52
C GLN A 38 14.45 -25.71 -26.79
N LYS A 39 14.96 -25.30 -27.94
CA LYS A 39 14.55 -25.82 -29.27
C LYS A 39 15.43 -26.95 -29.81
N ASN A 40 16.73 -27.00 -29.48
CA ASN A 40 17.71 -27.85 -30.17
C ASN A 40 18.19 -29.10 -29.41
N LEU A 41 17.73 -29.38 -28.19
CA LEU A 41 18.06 -30.64 -27.50
C LEU A 41 16.96 -31.68 -27.75
N ALA A 42 17.26 -32.58 -28.69
CA ALA A 42 16.41 -33.61 -29.29
C ALA A 42 16.05 -34.80 -28.35
N THR A 43 15.85 -34.55 -27.06
CA THR A 43 15.26 -35.55 -26.15
C THR A 43 13.79 -35.20 -25.95
N GLU A 44 12.88 -36.10 -26.33
CA GLU A 44 11.48 -36.04 -25.93
C GLU A 44 11.41 -36.02 -24.40
N ILE A 45 11.10 -34.85 -23.84
CA ILE A 45 10.87 -34.69 -22.41
C ILE A 45 9.37 -34.69 -22.21
N SER A 46 8.88 -35.62 -21.40
CA SER A 46 7.48 -35.64 -20.92
C SER A 46 7.28 -34.44 -20.00
N CYS A 47 6.56 -33.43 -20.50
CA CYS A 47 6.30 -32.21 -19.74
C CYS A 47 5.24 -32.39 -18.67
N GLU A 48 4.43 -33.46 -18.74
CA GLU A 48 3.38 -33.77 -17.75
C GLU A 48 3.93 -33.92 -16.33
N GLN A 49 5.12 -34.52 -16.20
CA GLN A 49 5.76 -34.80 -14.91
C GLN A 49 6.17 -33.54 -14.15
N HIS A 50 6.30 -32.41 -14.86
CA HIS A 50 6.73 -31.13 -14.29
C HIS A 50 5.56 -30.18 -14.00
N LEU A 51 4.31 -30.60 -14.21
CA LEU A 51 3.15 -29.76 -13.95
C LEU A 51 2.85 -29.69 -12.46
N VAL A 52 2.39 -28.53 -11.99
CA VAL A 52 1.96 -28.34 -10.59
C VAL A 52 0.87 -29.34 -10.21
N SER A 53 -0.07 -29.62 -11.12
CA SER A 53 -1.15 -30.61 -10.92
C SER A 53 -0.60 -32.02 -10.61
N TYR A 54 0.45 -32.44 -11.32
CA TYR A 54 1.08 -33.74 -11.12
C TYR A 54 1.80 -33.82 -9.76
N SER A 55 2.47 -32.74 -9.34
CA SER A 55 3.14 -32.69 -8.03
C SER A 55 2.18 -32.63 -6.84
N GLU A 56 1.00 -32.05 -7.01
CA GLU A 56 0.00 -31.91 -5.95
C GLU A 56 -1.00 -33.09 -5.91
N ASN A 57 -0.83 -34.10 -6.78
CA ASN A 57 -1.78 -35.22 -6.97
C ASN A 57 -3.21 -34.75 -7.29
N ILE A 58 -3.35 -33.64 -8.02
CA ILE A 58 -4.63 -33.07 -8.46
C ILE A 58 -4.77 -33.33 -9.96
N SER A 59 -5.96 -33.72 -10.44
CA SER A 59 -6.17 -33.89 -11.88
C SER A 59 -6.07 -32.55 -12.62
N LEU A 60 -5.74 -32.54 -13.92
CA LEU A 60 -5.68 -31.28 -14.67
C LEU A 60 -7.04 -30.57 -14.71
N GLU A 61 -8.14 -31.32 -14.77
CA GLU A 61 -9.50 -30.77 -14.65
C GLU A 61 -9.71 -30.09 -13.30
N GLN A 62 -9.37 -30.74 -12.19
CA GLN A 62 -9.46 -30.13 -10.86
C GLN A 62 -8.54 -28.89 -10.72
N TYR A 63 -7.38 -28.89 -11.38
CA TYR A 63 -6.52 -27.71 -11.45
C TYR A 63 -7.22 -26.56 -12.20
N LEU A 64 -7.85 -26.84 -13.35
CA LEU A 64 -8.57 -25.85 -14.15
C LEU A 64 -9.85 -25.36 -13.48
N GLU A 65 -10.57 -26.22 -12.75
CA GLU A 65 -11.68 -25.83 -11.87
C GLU A 65 -11.23 -24.84 -10.79
N LYS A 66 -10.08 -25.12 -10.16
CA LYS A 66 -9.48 -24.23 -9.15
C LYS A 66 -8.88 -22.97 -9.76
N ASN A 67 -8.50 -23.01 -11.04
CA ASN A 67 -7.81 -21.92 -11.73
C ASN A 67 -8.45 -21.65 -13.11
N PRO A 68 -9.73 -21.24 -13.19
CA PRO A 68 -10.44 -21.09 -14.45
C PRO A 68 -9.79 -20.05 -15.38
N MET A 69 -9.08 -19.08 -14.79
CA MET A 69 -8.33 -18.02 -15.47
C MET A 69 -7.07 -18.50 -16.22
N SER A 70 -6.69 -19.77 -16.02
CA SER A 70 -5.68 -20.45 -16.81
C SER A 70 -6.15 -20.65 -18.26
N ILE A 71 -7.46 -20.64 -18.50
CA ILE A 71 -8.04 -20.78 -19.84
C ILE A 71 -8.19 -19.40 -20.47
N ARG A 72 -7.56 -19.18 -21.63
CA ARG A 72 -7.64 -17.94 -22.39
C ARG A 72 -7.78 -18.24 -23.86
N ASN A 73 -8.83 -17.71 -24.51
CA ASN A 73 -9.10 -17.94 -25.93
C ASN A 73 -9.02 -19.44 -26.31
N LYS A 74 -9.64 -20.31 -25.50
CA LYS A 74 -9.60 -21.78 -25.63
C LYS A 74 -8.20 -22.41 -25.49
N ILE A 75 -7.23 -21.71 -24.92
CA ILE A 75 -5.90 -22.26 -24.58
C ILE A 75 -5.81 -22.39 -23.06
N ALA A 76 -5.57 -23.59 -22.55
CA ALA A 76 -5.29 -23.81 -21.13
C ALA A 76 -3.79 -23.61 -20.86
N LEU A 77 -3.46 -22.67 -19.97
CA LEU A 77 -2.11 -22.36 -19.52
C LEU A 77 -1.83 -23.04 -18.19
N ILE A 78 -0.97 -24.05 -18.17
CA ILE A 78 -0.70 -24.85 -16.96
C ILE A 78 0.64 -24.45 -16.37
N GLU A 79 0.65 -24.12 -15.07
CA GLU A 79 1.88 -23.78 -14.35
C GLU A 79 2.81 -24.99 -14.21
N LEU A 80 4.10 -24.75 -14.46
CA LEU A 80 5.18 -25.67 -14.19
C LEU A 80 5.67 -25.52 -12.74
N ASN A 81 5.99 -26.66 -12.12
CA ASN A 81 6.72 -26.71 -10.87
C ASN A 81 8.22 -26.50 -11.14
N LEU A 82 8.62 -25.24 -11.21
CA LEU A 82 9.99 -24.83 -11.51
C LEU A 82 10.86 -24.85 -10.25
N PHE A 83 11.14 -26.02 -9.66
CA PHE A 83 12.27 -26.18 -8.75
C PHE A 83 12.58 -27.67 -8.52
N PRO A 84 13.83 -28.16 -8.63
CA PRO A 84 15.06 -27.52 -9.13
C PRO A 84 15.55 -28.10 -10.48
N ASP A 85 14.69 -28.68 -11.31
CA ASP A 85 15.12 -29.34 -12.56
C ASP A 85 15.21 -28.36 -13.75
N LEU A 86 16.39 -28.25 -14.38
CA LEU A 86 16.59 -27.48 -15.62
C LEU A 86 15.77 -28.02 -16.80
N ASN A 87 15.38 -29.30 -16.78
CA ASN A 87 14.53 -29.88 -17.83
C ASN A 87 13.13 -29.28 -17.83
N SER A 88 12.60 -28.90 -16.66
CA SER A 88 11.30 -28.21 -16.56
C SER A 88 11.28 -26.89 -17.35
N LEU A 89 12.40 -26.17 -17.44
CA LEU A 89 12.51 -24.95 -18.25
C LEU A 89 12.36 -25.21 -19.76
N ARG A 90 12.64 -26.42 -20.23
CA ARG A 90 12.44 -26.81 -21.64
C ARG A 90 10.97 -26.99 -22.00
N CYS A 91 10.11 -27.18 -21.01
CA CYS A 91 8.67 -27.33 -21.18
C CYS A 91 7.91 -26.01 -21.31
N LEU A 92 8.55 -24.87 -21.01
CA LEU A 92 7.93 -23.56 -21.19
C LEU A 92 7.51 -23.35 -22.66
N GLY A 93 6.26 -22.93 -22.85
CA GLY A 93 5.67 -22.68 -24.16
C GLY A 93 5.36 -23.93 -24.99
N ARG A 94 5.66 -25.13 -24.49
CA ARG A 94 5.35 -26.39 -25.19
C ARG A 94 3.89 -26.78 -25.01
N THR A 95 3.39 -27.47 -26.02
CA THR A 95 2.05 -28.05 -26.02
C THR A 95 2.06 -29.34 -25.23
N ILE A 96 1.04 -29.56 -24.40
CA ILE A 96 0.84 -30.82 -23.69
C ILE A 96 -0.30 -31.55 -24.38
N ASP A 97 -0.13 -32.85 -24.59
CA ASP A 97 -1.12 -33.71 -25.23
C ASP A 97 -2.24 -34.06 -24.24
N TYR A 98 -3.00 -33.03 -23.89
CA TYR A 98 -4.17 -33.14 -23.03
C TYR A 98 -5.14 -32.00 -23.34
N THR A 99 -6.34 -32.34 -23.82
CA THR A 99 -7.45 -31.40 -24.01
C THR A 99 -8.58 -31.80 -23.07
N PRO A 100 -8.84 -31.06 -21.99
CA PRO A 100 -9.93 -31.39 -21.07
C PRO A 100 -11.26 -31.31 -21.81
N VAL A 101 -12.05 -32.39 -21.80
CA VAL A 101 -13.34 -32.44 -22.50
C VAL A 101 -14.37 -31.53 -21.81
N SER A 102 -14.24 -31.36 -20.49
CA SER A 102 -15.12 -30.58 -19.61
C SER A 102 -14.96 -29.06 -19.75
N PHE A 103 -13.83 -28.59 -20.26
CA PHE A 103 -13.53 -27.17 -20.46
C PHE A 103 -13.24 -26.95 -21.93
N ASN A 104 -14.09 -26.21 -22.65
CA ASN A 104 -13.99 -25.91 -24.10
C ASN A 104 -12.62 -25.31 -24.51
N VAL A 105 -11.60 -26.17 -24.61
CA VAL A 105 -10.17 -25.87 -24.73
C VAL A 105 -9.64 -26.65 -25.93
N ASP A 106 -9.09 -25.92 -26.89
CA ASP A 106 -8.53 -26.49 -28.13
C ASP A 106 -7.08 -26.96 -27.91
N LYS A 107 -6.39 -26.41 -26.90
CA LYS A 107 -4.95 -26.61 -26.70
C LYS A 107 -4.52 -26.37 -25.26
N THR A 108 -3.57 -27.17 -24.77
CA THR A 108 -2.92 -26.96 -23.47
C THR A 108 -1.45 -26.60 -23.65
N VAL A 109 -0.97 -25.59 -22.93
CA VAL A 109 0.40 -25.06 -22.98
C VAL A 109 0.99 -24.97 -21.59
N ALA A 110 2.19 -25.51 -21.40
CA ALA A 110 2.96 -25.35 -20.17
C ALA A 110 3.58 -23.95 -20.08
N THR A 111 3.46 -23.29 -18.94
CA THR A 111 4.03 -21.95 -18.70
C THR A 111 4.49 -21.80 -17.24
N SER A 112 5.09 -20.65 -16.91
CA SER A 112 5.29 -20.26 -15.52
C SER A 112 5.19 -18.75 -15.33
N HIS A 113 4.11 -18.30 -14.71
CA HIS A 113 3.91 -16.90 -14.43
C HIS A 113 4.89 -16.35 -13.38
N LYS A 114 5.29 -17.18 -12.40
CA LYS A 114 6.27 -16.78 -11.37
C LYS A 114 7.62 -16.44 -12.00
N LEU A 115 8.14 -17.32 -12.86
CA LEU A 115 9.42 -17.08 -13.54
C LEU A 115 9.30 -15.92 -14.55
N LEU A 116 8.21 -15.87 -15.33
CA LEU A 116 7.97 -14.78 -16.29
C LEU A 116 8.05 -13.41 -15.63
N LYS A 117 7.40 -13.25 -14.48
CA LYS A 117 7.39 -12.01 -13.70
C LYS A 117 8.79 -11.57 -13.29
N ILE A 118 9.60 -12.48 -12.75
CA ILE A 118 10.98 -12.21 -12.33
C ILE A 118 11.86 -11.84 -13.53
N VAL A 119 11.81 -12.65 -14.59
CA VAL A 119 12.66 -12.47 -15.77
C VAL A 119 12.32 -11.18 -16.52
N ASN A 120 11.03 -10.87 -16.69
CA ASN A 120 10.60 -9.60 -17.29
C ASN A 120 11.10 -8.41 -16.47
N PHE A 121 10.92 -8.43 -15.15
CA PHE A 121 11.38 -7.36 -14.27
C PHE A 121 12.89 -7.14 -14.37
N LEU A 122 13.69 -8.20 -14.25
CA LEU A 122 15.15 -8.13 -14.34
C LEU A 122 15.60 -7.63 -15.71
N THR A 123 15.03 -8.18 -16.79
CA THR A 123 15.40 -7.81 -18.16
C THR A 123 15.14 -6.35 -18.43
N VAL A 124 13.94 -5.86 -18.13
CA VAL A 124 13.57 -4.47 -18.36
C VAL A 124 14.42 -3.54 -17.50
N THR A 125 14.67 -3.91 -16.23
CA THR A 125 15.55 -3.13 -15.34
C THR A 125 16.97 -3.04 -15.87
N ILE A 126 17.55 -4.15 -16.35
CA ILE A 126 18.89 -4.17 -16.94
C ILE A 126 18.93 -3.32 -18.21
N ILE A 127 17.95 -3.46 -19.12
CA ILE A 127 17.87 -2.66 -20.35
C ILE A 127 17.78 -1.17 -19.98
N TYR A 128 16.93 -0.80 -19.03
CA TYR A 128 16.78 0.57 -18.55
C TYR A 128 18.10 1.11 -17.97
N LEU A 129 18.75 0.35 -17.10
CA LEU A 129 20.05 0.69 -16.51
C LEU A 129 21.13 0.92 -17.56
N LEU A 130 21.22 0.04 -18.55
CA LEU A 130 22.19 0.18 -19.64
C LEU A 130 21.94 1.48 -20.41
N PHE A 131 20.70 1.77 -20.81
CA PHE A 131 20.41 3.00 -21.54
C PHE A 131 20.68 4.26 -20.72
N LEU A 132 20.46 4.20 -19.41
CA LEU A 132 20.68 5.31 -18.50
C LEU A 132 22.17 5.54 -18.18
N LEU A 133 22.93 4.48 -17.92
CA LEU A 133 24.36 4.56 -17.59
C LEU A 133 25.18 5.01 -18.80
N PHE A 134 24.89 4.46 -19.98
CA PHE A 134 25.62 4.76 -21.22
C PHE A 134 25.08 6.00 -21.97
N SER A 135 24.11 6.72 -21.38
CA SER A 135 23.59 8.02 -21.86
C SER A 135 23.22 8.00 -23.35
N LYS A 136 22.68 6.88 -23.82
CA LYS A 136 22.32 6.73 -25.22
C LYS A 136 20.90 7.25 -25.39
N ASN A 137 20.75 8.38 -26.08
CA ASN A 137 19.45 9.06 -26.18
C ASN A 137 18.58 8.59 -27.35
N SER A 138 18.90 7.45 -27.96
CA SER A 138 18.06 6.88 -29.02
C SER A 138 16.84 6.19 -28.41
N ARG A 139 15.75 6.95 -28.27
CA ARG A 139 14.42 6.43 -27.90
C ARG A 139 13.99 5.28 -28.82
N PHE A 140 14.28 5.40 -30.11
CA PHE A 140 13.98 4.37 -31.10
C PHE A 140 14.66 3.03 -30.79
N GLN A 141 15.97 3.04 -30.49
CA GLN A 141 16.69 1.81 -30.14
C GLN A 141 16.19 1.20 -28.82
N PHE A 142 15.84 2.04 -27.84
CA PHE A 142 15.26 1.59 -26.59
C PHE A 142 13.94 0.83 -26.82
N ILE A 143 13.06 1.42 -27.63
CA ILE A 143 11.76 0.82 -28.00
C ILE A 143 11.97 -0.50 -28.74
N ILE A 144 12.87 -0.54 -29.74
CA ILE A 144 13.14 -1.78 -30.49
C ILE A 144 13.60 -2.89 -29.56
N ILE A 145 14.57 -2.62 -28.66
CA ILE A 145 15.10 -3.65 -27.76
C ILE A 145 14.03 -4.18 -26.81
N LEU A 146 13.18 -3.30 -26.27
CA LEU A 146 12.05 -3.72 -25.44
C LEU A 146 11.01 -4.52 -26.24
N LEU A 147 10.71 -4.13 -27.48
CA LEU A 147 9.80 -4.86 -28.35
C LEU A 147 10.35 -6.26 -28.68
N THR A 148 11.64 -6.37 -29.00
CA THR A 148 12.29 -7.66 -29.22
C THR A 148 12.24 -8.53 -27.97
N ALA A 149 12.51 -7.97 -26.78
CA ALA A 149 12.40 -8.71 -25.53
C ALA A 149 10.96 -9.20 -25.29
N TYR A 150 9.95 -8.34 -25.50
CA TYR A 150 8.53 -8.73 -25.42
C TYR A 150 8.19 -9.91 -26.33
N LEU A 151 8.54 -9.82 -27.62
CA LEU A 151 8.24 -10.88 -28.60
C LEU A 151 8.94 -12.19 -28.24
N THR A 152 10.20 -12.12 -27.83
CA THR A 152 10.99 -13.29 -27.42
C THR A 152 10.38 -13.98 -26.20
N PHE A 153 10.07 -13.25 -25.12
CA PHE A 153 9.50 -13.88 -23.92
C PHE A 153 8.07 -14.36 -24.12
N SER A 154 7.27 -13.68 -24.94
CA SER A 154 5.94 -14.15 -25.30
C SER A 154 6.02 -15.54 -25.97
N ASN A 155 6.91 -15.69 -26.96
CA ASN A 155 7.15 -16.97 -27.59
C ASN A 155 7.76 -18.03 -26.65
N ILE A 156 8.73 -17.67 -25.80
CA ILE A 156 9.36 -18.62 -24.86
C ILE A 156 8.34 -19.18 -23.85
N PHE A 157 7.50 -18.34 -23.27
CA PHE A 157 6.60 -18.76 -22.18
C PHE A 157 5.25 -19.29 -22.66
N PHE A 158 4.80 -18.93 -23.86
CA PHE A 158 3.47 -19.27 -24.36
C PHE A 158 3.48 -19.96 -25.74
N GLY A 159 4.66 -20.15 -26.35
CA GLY A 159 4.80 -20.75 -27.69
C GLY A 159 4.21 -19.90 -28.82
N SER A 160 3.67 -18.72 -28.51
CA SER A 160 3.01 -17.80 -29.43
C SER A 160 2.95 -16.40 -28.84
N ILE A 161 2.62 -15.40 -29.66
CA ILE A 161 2.45 -14.02 -29.19
C ILE A 161 1.12 -13.91 -28.45
N VAL A 162 1.18 -13.94 -27.13
CA VAL A 162 0.04 -13.80 -26.22
C VAL A 162 0.18 -12.53 -25.39
N PHE A 163 -0.93 -11.82 -25.22
CA PHE A 163 -1.01 -10.72 -24.26
C PHE A 163 -1.16 -11.26 -22.84
N ASN A 164 -0.28 -10.82 -21.94
CA ASN A 164 -0.30 -11.12 -20.52
C ASN A 164 -0.08 -9.83 -19.73
N TYR A 165 -0.73 -9.69 -18.57
CA TYR A 165 -0.57 -8.54 -17.67
C TYR A 165 0.90 -8.17 -17.43
N TYR A 166 1.78 -9.16 -17.23
CA TYR A 166 3.20 -8.90 -16.98
C TYR A 166 3.95 -8.29 -18.14
N PHE A 167 3.39 -8.33 -19.34
CA PHE A 167 3.97 -7.68 -20.50
C PHE A 167 3.63 -6.18 -20.58
N LEU A 168 2.72 -5.65 -19.75
CA LEU A 168 2.49 -4.20 -19.65
C LEU A 168 3.74 -3.45 -19.14
N ILE A 169 4.70 -4.14 -18.54
CA ILE A 169 5.98 -3.55 -18.11
C ILE A 169 6.75 -2.91 -19.27
N TYR A 170 6.68 -3.48 -20.47
CA TYR A 170 7.39 -2.99 -21.65
C TYR A 170 6.87 -1.60 -22.09
N PRO A 171 5.59 -1.41 -22.42
CA PRO A 171 5.08 -0.09 -22.79
C PRO A 171 5.17 0.94 -21.66
N LEU A 172 4.98 0.54 -20.39
CA LEU A 172 5.15 1.47 -19.26
C LEU A 172 6.60 1.95 -19.13
N THR A 173 7.57 1.07 -19.33
CA THR A 173 9.00 1.44 -19.30
C THR A 173 9.35 2.39 -20.43
N VAL A 174 8.78 2.21 -21.63
CA VAL A 174 8.92 3.20 -22.73
C VAL A 174 8.38 4.57 -22.32
N ILE A 175 7.22 4.61 -21.67
CA ILE A 175 6.60 5.85 -21.18
C ILE A 175 7.51 6.53 -20.14
N TRP A 176 7.96 5.79 -19.11
CA TRP A 176 8.82 6.34 -18.06
C TRP A 176 10.18 6.80 -18.59
N TYR A 177 10.81 6.02 -19.47
CA TYR A 177 12.05 6.42 -20.13
C TYR A 177 11.86 7.70 -20.95
N SER A 178 10.72 7.86 -21.62
CA SER A 178 10.40 9.07 -22.38
C SER A 178 10.25 10.31 -21.48
N PHE A 179 9.67 10.16 -20.28
CA PHE A 179 9.57 11.26 -19.30
C PHE A 179 10.92 11.65 -18.68
N LEU A 180 11.84 10.70 -18.48
CA LEU A 180 13.14 10.97 -17.85
C LEU A 180 14.22 11.41 -18.85
N ASN A 181 14.11 11.01 -20.13
CA ASN A 181 15.15 11.22 -21.14
C ASN A 181 14.95 12.48 -22.01
N PHE A 182 14.74 13.64 -21.40
CA PHE A 182 14.60 14.90 -22.16
C PHE A 182 15.88 15.76 -22.20
N ASP A 183 16.86 15.56 -21.29
CA ASP A 183 18.10 16.36 -21.28
C ASP A 183 19.39 15.51 -21.24
N ASN A 184 20.43 15.97 -21.96
CA ASN A 184 21.72 15.31 -22.13
C ASN A 184 22.62 15.36 -20.88
N HIS A 185 22.38 16.28 -19.93
CA HIS A 185 23.18 16.45 -18.72
C HIS A 185 22.43 15.90 -17.50
N ARG A 186 22.58 14.60 -17.22
CA ARG A 186 21.87 13.94 -16.11
C ARG A 186 22.71 13.89 -14.84
N GLU A 187 22.46 14.83 -13.91
CA GLU A 187 23.06 14.85 -12.58
C GLU A 187 22.42 13.82 -11.60
N HIS A 188 21.25 13.24 -11.92
CA HIS A 188 20.44 12.45 -10.97
C HIS A 188 20.20 10.97 -11.36
N LYS A 189 21.17 10.31 -12.02
CA LYS A 189 21.02 8.93 -12.51
C LYS A 189 20.58 7.90 -11.45
N ILE A 190 21.07 8.01 -10.21
CA ILE A 190 20.72 7.06 -9.13
C ILE A 190 19.26 7.24 -8.71
N ILE A 191 18.75 8.47 -8.67
CA ILE A 191 17.36 8.78 -8.33
C ILE A 191 16.41 8.24 -9.42
N ASP A 192 16.77 8.42 -10.70
CA ASP A 192 16.02 7.84 -11.83
C ASP A 192 15.85 6.33 -11.69
N ILE A 193 16.95 5.62 -11.36
CA ILE A 193 16.96 4.18 -11.17
C ILE A 193 16.09 3.79 -9.97
N TYR A 194 16.27 4.49 -8.86
CA TYR A 194 15.53 4.22 -7.62
C TYR A 194 14.02 4.35 -7.84
N ILE A 195 13.57 5.44 -8.49
CA ILE A 195 12.15 5.68 -8.79
C ILE A 195 11.62 4.62 -9.76
N PHE A 196 12.38 4.32 -10.83
CA PHE A 196 12.00 3.30 -11.80
C PHE A 196 11.78 1.94 -11.13
N ILE A 197 12.73 1.47 -10.31
CA ILE A 197 12.63 0.20 -9.58
C ILE A 197 11.41 0.21 -8.65
N ASN A 198 11.23 1.27 -7.87
CA ASN A 198 10.11 1.39 -6.93
C ASN A 198 8.75 1.29 -7.64
N VAL A 199 8.53 2.08 -8.68
CA VAL A 199 7.24 2.12 -9.40
C VAL A 199 6.99 0.80 -10.16
N THR A 200 8.03 0.21 -10.75
CA THR A 200 7.92 -1.07 -11.46
C THR A 200 7.53 -2.21 -10.50
N LEU A 201 8.20 -2.29 -9.35
CA LEU A 201 7.88 -3.29 -8.33
C LEU A 201 6.47 -3.08 -7.77
N LEU A 202 6.06 -1.84 -7.48
CA LEU A 202 4.70 -1.53 -7.01
C LEU A 202 3.62 -2.13 -7.93
N ILE A 203 3.77 -1.95 -9.25
CA ILE A 203 2.76 -2.36 -10.23
C ILE A 203 2.82 -3.87 -10.52
N PHE A 204 4.03 -4.39 -10.75
CA PHE A 204 4.17 -5.76 -11.27
C PHE A 204 4.49 -6.79 -10.19
N TYR A 205 5.07 -6.38 -9.06
CA TYR A 205 5.50 -7.28 -8.00
C TYR A 205 5.25 -6.71 -6.59
N TYR A 206 3.98 -6.50 -6.25
CA TYR A 206 3.62 -5.87 -4.99
C TYR A 206 4.13 -6.62 -3.74
N ASP A 207 4.11 -7.96 -3.72
CA ASP A 207 4.62 -8.75 -2.59
C ASP A 207 6.11 -8.47 -2.33
N LEU A 208 6.92 -8.40 -3.40
CA LEU A 208 8.34 -8.05 -3.27
C LEU A 208 8.52 -6.57 -2.94
N TYR A 209 7.63 -5.72 -3.46
CA TYR A 209 7.64 -4.30 -3.19
C TYR A 209 7.45 -4.01 -1.70
N THR A 210 6.45 -4.60 -1.05
CA THR A 210 6.18 -4.39 0.38
C THR A 210 7.33 -4.91 1.24
N LEU A 211 7.94 -6.05 0.88
CA LEU A 211 9.12 -6.60 1.56
C LEU A 211 10.34 -5.67 1.46
N LEU A 212 10.56 -5.03 0.31
CA LEU A 212 11.68 -4.12 0.06
C LEU A 212 11.40 -2.67 0.48
N LEU A 213 10.15 -2.32 0.79
CA LEU A 213 9.73 -0.95 1.10
C LEU A 213 10.48 -0.34 2.29
N PRO A 214 10.70 -1.04 3.43
CA PRO A 214 11.51 -0.50 4.52
C PRO A 214 12.94 -0.16 4.07
N PHE A 215 13.55 -1.01 3.24
CA PHE A 215 14.87 -0.76 2.66
C PHE A 215 14.85 0.45 1.75
N PHE A 216 13.84 0.59 0.88
CA PHE A 216 13.70 1.76 0.01
C PHE A 216 13.58 3.06 0.81
N ILE A 217 12.82 3.06 1.91
CA ILE A 217 12.69 4.22 2.79
C ILE A 217 14.04 4.58 3.42
N ILE A 218 14.74 3.60 4.03
CA ILE A 218 16.07 3.83 4.62
C ILE A 218 17.03 4.36 3.55
N PHE A 219 17.06 3.73 2.37
CA PHE A 219 17.93 4.14 1.28
C PHE A 219 17.67 5.60 0.87
N TYR A 220 16.41 6.00 0.78
CA TYR A 220 16.05 7.39 0.45
C TYR A 220 16.60 8.38 1.48
N PHE A 221 16.36 8.14 2.77
CA PHE A 221 16.77 9.07 3.83
C PHE A 221 18.28 9.20 3.99
N PHE A 222 19.04 8.12 3.77
CA PHE A 222 20.49 8.11 3.99
C PHE A 222 21.31 8.42 2.73
N PHE A 223 20.84 8.08 1.53
CA PHE A 223 21.65 8.16 0.30
C PHE A 223 21.09 9.08 -0.79
N LEU A 224 19.78 9.35 -0.83
CA LEU A 224 19.15 10.09 -1.93
C LEU A 224 18.64 11.48 -1.56
N LYS A 225 18.80 11.90 -0.30
CA LYS A 225 18.26 13.15 0.21
C LYS A 225 18.78 14.36 -0.61
N GLY A 226 17.98 14.83 -1.56
CA GLY A 226 18.33 15.90 -2.51
C GLY A 226 17.22 16.16 -3.54
N ASN A 227 17.23 17.36 -4.14
CA ASN A 227 16.14 17.94 -4.92
C ASN A 227 15.55 16.99 -5.98
N LEU A 228 14.32 16.55 -5.74
CA LEU A 228 13.58 15.77 -6.72
C LEU A 228 13.14 16.71 -7.84
N SER A 229 13.62 16.44 -9.06
CA SER A 229 13.12 17.16 -10.23
C SER A 229 11.60 17.02 -10.38
N HIS A 230 10.97 18.00 -11.03
CA HIS A 230 9.55 17.93 -11.35
C HIS A 230 9.18 16.68 -12.18
N ARG A 231 10.13 16.13 -12.95
CA ARG A 231 9.95 14.88 -13.72
C ARG A 231 9.86 13.65 -12.81
N HIS A 232 10.71 13.59 -11.78
CA HIS A 232 10.63 12.55 -10.75
C HIS A 232 9.25 12.54 -10.09
N LEU A 233 8.77 13.72 -9.66
CA LEU A 233 7.46 13.86 -9.04
C LEU A 233 6.31 13.45 -9.98
N LYS A 234 6.40 13.75 -11.27
CA LYS A 234 5.43 13.28 -12.27
C LYS A 234 5.36 11.76 -12.33
N ILE A 235 6.49 11.07 -12.42
CA ILE A 235 6.51 9.59 -12.53
C ILE A 235 5.99 8.94 -11.26
N VAL A 236 6.41 9.45 -10.10
CA VAL A 236 5.93 9.00 -8.80
C VAL A 236 4.41 9.18 -8.69
N SER A 237 3.88 10.35 -9.10
CA SER A 237 2.44 10.59 -9.10
C SER A 237 1.67 9.68 -10.07
N LEU A 238 2.15 9.53 -11.31
CA LEU A 238 1.52 8.68 -12.32
C LEU A 238 1.61 7.20 -11.95
N GLY A 239 2.71 6.76 -11.34
CA GLY A 239 2.90 5.39 -10.85
C GLY A 239 1.88 5.03 -9.78
N GLY A 240 1.71 5.88 -8.76
CA GLY A 240 0.70 5.68 -7.73
C GLY A 240 -0.74 5.70 -8.28
N ILE A 241 -1.05 6.64 -9.19
CA ILE A 241 -2.37 6.70 -9.84
C ILE A 241 -2.62 5.44 -10.66
N PHE A 242 -1.66 5.02 -11.49
CA PHE A 242 -1.79 3.84 -12.34
C PHE A 242 -1.96 2.55 -11.53
N TYR A 243 -1.25 2.41 -10.41
CA TYR A 243 -1.40 1.30 -9.48
C TYR A 243 -2.86 1.15 -8.99
N TYR A 244 -3.48 2.23 -8.52
CA TYR A 244 -4.88 2.19 -8.07
C TYR A 244 -5.89 2.15 -9.22
N PHE A 245 -5.55 2.67 -10.40
CA PHE A 245 -6.37 2.53 -11.60
C PHE A 245 -6.48 1.06 -12.03
N LEU A 246 -5.38 0.29 -11.96
CA LEU A 246 -5.44 -1.16 -12.20
C LEU A 246 -6.35 -1.89 -11.21
N ARG A 247 -6.41 -1.43 -9.94
CA ARG A 247 -7.37 -1.97 -8.96
C ARG A 247 -8.81 -1.62 -9.31
N GLN A 248 -9.07 -0.40 -9.74
CA GLN A 248 -10.38 0.02 -10.22
C GLN A 248 -10.85 -0.82 -11.42
N LEU A 249 -9.97 -1.10 -12.38
CA LEU A 249 -10.28 -1.95 -13.53
C LEU A 249 -10.47 -3.41 -13.15
N SER A 250 -9.57 -3.96 -12.31
CA SER A 250 -9.60 -5.38 -11.96
C SER A 250 -10.63 -5.74 -10.90
N GLY A 251 -11.14 -4.78 -10.13
CA GLY A 251 -12.15 -4.98 -9.09
C GLY A 251 -13.49 -5.54 -9.58
N PRO A 252 -14.13 -4.97 -10.63
CA PRO A 252 -15.41 -5.48 -11.15
C PRO A 252 -15.27 -6.61 -12.19
N LEU A 253 -14.10 -6.78 -12.82
CA LEU A 253 -13.90 -7.74 -13.92
C LEU A 253 -13.32 -9.06 -13.42
N GLU A 254 -14.10 -10.14 -13.42
CA GLU A 254 -13.64 -11.48 -12.99
C GLU A 254 -12.47 -11.97 -13.84
N GLU A 255 -12.44 -11.59 -15.12
CA GLU A 255 -11.39 -11.89 -16.08
C GLU A 255 -10.02 -11.28 -15.69
N LEU A 256 -10.02 -10.30 -14.77
CA LEU A 256 -8.81 -9.66 -14.26
C LEU A 256 -8.47 -10.08 -12.82
N THR A 257 -9.01 -11.20 -12.34
CA THR A 257 -8.70 -11.74 -10.99
C THR A 257 -7.21 -11.87 -10.74
N TYR A 258 -6.45 -12.27 -11.76
CA TYR A 258 -5.00 -12.38 -11.65
C TYR A 258 -4.32 -11.03 -11.36
N VAL A 259 -4.78 -9.96 -12.02
CA VAL A 259 -4.30 -8.60 -11.79
C VAL A 259 -4.65 -8.17 -10.36
N TRP A 260 -5.89 -8.41 -9.94
CA TRP A 260 -6.35 -8.12 -8.58
C TRP A 260 -5.46 -8.81 -7.52
N GLN A 261 -5.26 -10.12 -7.65
CA GLN A 261 -4.44 -10.91 -6.72
C GLN A 261 -2.98 -10.45 -6.68
N ASN A 262 -2.40 -10.10 -7.84
CA ASN A 262 -1.02 -9.63 -7.92
C ASN A 262 -0.82 -8.26 -7.27
N LEU A 263 -1.84 -7.40 -7.31
CA LEU A 263 -1.81 -6.11 -6.62
C LEU A 263 -1.98 -6.31 -5.10
N SER A 264 -2.64 -7.38 -4.65
CA SER A 264 -3.05 -7.63 -3.25
C SER A 264 -2.10 -8.51 -2.42
N SER A 265 -0.84 -8.67 -2.82
CA SER A 265 0.18 -9.45 -2.09
C SER A 265 -0.20 -10.90 -1.76
N SER A 266 -1.11 -11.53 -2.50
CA SER A 266 -1.69 -12.85 -2.19
C SER A 266 -2.34 -13.04 -0.80
N MET A 267 -2.27 -12.07 0.11
CA MET A 267 -2.84 -12.10 1.47
C MET A 267 -4.37 -12.24 1.46
N PHE A 268 -5.02 -11.94 0.33
CA PHE A 268 -6.47 -11.92 0.19
C PHE A 268 -6.95 -12.76 -1.00
N ARG A 269 -6.24 -13.85 -1.33
CA ARG A 269 -6.62 -14.79 -2.40
C ARG A 269 -8.07 -15.29 -2.29
N GLY A 270 -8.67 -15.24 -1.10
CA GLY A 270 -10.10 -15.47 -0.89
C GLY A 270 -10.76 -14.38 -0.06
N THR A 271 -11.32 -13.36 -0.71
CA THR A 271 -12.41 -12.51 -0.18
C THR A 271 -13.24 -11.98 -1.36
N PRO A 272 -14.53 -11.64 -1.16
CA PRO A 272 -15.24 -10.84 -2.15
C PRO A 272 -14.48 -9.53 -2.41
N ARG A 273 -14.32 -9.14 -3.69
CA ARG A 273 -13.71 -7.85 -4.06
C ARG A 273 -14.50 -6.72 -3.39
N PHE A 274 -13.81 -5.74 -2.81
CA PHE A 274 -14.44 -4.67 -2.04
C PHE A 274 -15.39 -5.18 -0.93
N ALA A 275 -14.98 -6.26 -0.25
CA ALA A 275 -15.77 -7.00 0.74
C ALA A 275 -16.53 -6.10 1.73
N ASP A 276 -15.87 -5.07 2.26
CA ASP A 276 -16.45 -4.25 3.32
C ASP A 276 -17.49 -3.27 2.76
N MET A 277 -17.32 -2.78 1.53
CA MET A 277 -18.33 -1.97 0.85
C MET A 277 -19.54 -2.82 0.44
N TYR A 278 -19.31 -4.05 -0.02
CA TYR A 278 -20.38 -5.02 -0.25
C TYR A 278 -21.17 -5.26 1.02
N TYR A 279 -20.48 -5.56 2.13
CA TYR A 279 -21.11 -5.75 3.43
C TYR A 279 -21.90 -4.51 3.88
N THR A 280 -21.37 -3.30 3.68
CA THR A 280 -22.06 -2.05 4.02
C THR A 280 -23.42 -1.95 3.32
N PHE A 281 -23.44 -2.17 2.01
CA PHE A 281 -24.66 -2.10 1.22
C PHE A 281 -25.60 -3.27 1.47
N ALA A 282 -25.07 -4.46 1.75
CA ALA A 282 -25.86 -5.61 2.16
C ALA A 282 -26.62 -5.35 3.46
N VAL A 283 -26.01 -4.70 4.46
CA VAL A 283 -26.71 -4.32 5.71
C VAL A 283 -27.87 -3.35 5.43
N LEU A 284 -27.64 -2.33 4.60
CA LEU A 284 -28.67 -1.33 4.27
C LEU A 284 -29.85 -1.91 3.49
N ASP A 285 -29.56 -2.81 2.55
CA ASP A 285 -30.58 -3.57 1.81
C ASP A 285 -31.34 -4.51 2.73
N CYS A 286 -30.63 -5.19 3.63
CA CYS A 286 -31.20 -6.12 4.60
C CYS A 286 -32.21 -5.47 5.54
N ASN A 287 -31.93 -4.25 6.01
CA ASN A 287 -32.85 -3.48 6.84
C ASN A 287 -34.18 -3.20 6.13
N LYS A 288 -34.18 -3.20 4.79
CA LYS A 288 -35.37 -3.01 3.97
C LYS A 288 -36.08 -4.33 3.64
N THR A 289 -35.32 -5.36 3.27
CA THR A 289 -35.85 -6.63 2.75
C THR A 289 -36.15 -7.66 3.84
N GLY A 290 -35.65 -7.46 5.07
CA GLY A 290 -35.88 -8.37 6.20
C GLY A 290 -35.03 -9.64 6.11
N CYS A 291 -33.71 -9.47 6.14
CA CYS A 291 -32.74 -10.57 5.98
C CYS A 291 -31.85 -10.77 7.24
N GLY A 292 -30.93 -11.75 7.21
CA GLY A 292 -30.09 -12.11 8.38
C GLY A 292 -28.73 -11.38 8.51
N PHE A 293 -28.43 -10.34 7.72
CA PHE A 293 -27.17 -9.61 7.85
C PHE A 293 -27.17 -8.77 9.13
N LYS A 294 -26.18 -9.00 10.01
CA LYS A 294 -25.99 -8.24 11.25
C LYS A 294 -25.31 -6.92 10.97
N ASN A 295 -25.70 -5.86 11.66
CA ASN A 295 -25.05 -4.56 11.59
C ASN A 295 -23.88 -4.46 12.60
N ASN A 296 -22.69 -4.15 12.08
CA ASN A 296 -21.48 -3.90 12.86
C ASN A 296 -21.06 -2.42 12.84
N TYR A 297 -21.93 -1.53 12.38
CA TYR A 297 -21.73 -0.08 12.35
C TYR A 297 -22.45 0.60 13.52
N GLY A 298 -22.38 1.93 13.56
CA GLY A 298 -23.03 2.78 14.55
C GLY A 298 -24.56 2.83 14.42
N PRO A 299 -25.21 3.52 15.37
CA PRO A 299 -26.66 3.56 15.48
C PRO A 299 -27.37 4.04 14.22
N LEU A 300 -26.76 4.95 13.43
CA LEU A 300 -27.41 5.43 12.20
C LEU A 300 -27.67 4.29 11.20
N TRP A 301 -26.80 3.28 11.15
CA TRP A 301 -26.91 2.18 10.19
C TRP A 301 -28.03 1.19 10.51
N GLU A 302 -28.55 1.13 11.74
CA GLU A 302 -29.74 0.32 12.05
C GLU A 302 -31.02 0.91 11.45
N TYR A 303 -31.07 2.24 11.29
CA TYR A 303 -32.29 2.95 10.88
C TYR A 303 -32.32 3.29 9.39
N LEU A 304 -31.21 3.13 8.68
CA LEU A 304 -31.16 3.33 7.24
C LEU A 304 -31.55 2.04 6.52
N ALA A 305 -32.65 2.09 5.78
CA ALA A 305 -33.16 0.99 4.96
C ALA A 305 -33.27 1.45 3.51
N ILE A 306 -32.46 0.87 2.63
CA ILE A 306 -32.36 1.30 1.22
C ILE A 306 -32.36 0.06 0.32
N ASP A 307 -33.34 -0.04 -0.57
CA ASP A 307 -33.38 -1.08 -1.61
C ASP A 307 -32.38 -0.73 -2.72
N LEU A 308 -31.40 -1.60 -2.93
CA LEU A 308 -30.31 -1.36 -3.87
C LEU A 308 -29.68 -2.66 -4.39
N ASN A 309 -29.21 -2.63 -5.64
CA ASN A 309 -28.34 -3.69 -6.14
C ASN A 309 -26.96 -3.57 -5.45
N ILE A 310 -26.72 -4.43 -4.45
CA ILE A 310 -25.53 -4.41 -3.59
C ILE A 310 -24.25 -4.40 -4.42
N THR A 311 -24.12 -5.33 -5.36
CA THR A 311 -22.93 -5.47 -6.21
C THR A 311 -22.66 -4.20 -7.03
N MET A 312 -23.68 -3.67 -7.70
CA MET A 312 -23.53 -2.47 -8.53
C MET A 312 -23.20 -1.24 -7.68
N ALA A 313 -23.91 -1.06 -6.56
CA ALA A 313 -23.65 0.03 -5.62
C ALA A 313 -22.23 -0.03 -5.07
N SER A 314 -21.74 -1.22 -4.71
CA SER A 314 -20.36 -1.42 -4.27
C SER A 314 -19.35 -1.01 -5.34
N TYR A 315 -19.51 -1.45 -6.59
CA TYR A 315 -18.55 -1.13 -7.65
C TYR A 315 -18.52 0.36 -8.03
N ILE A 316 -19.68 0.98 -8.19
CA ILE A 316 -19.78 2.42 -8.50
C ILE A 316 -19.13 3.23 -7.37
N THR A 317 -19.51 2.95 -6.13
CA THR A 317 -19.05 3.70 -4.96
C THR A 317 -17.55 3.53 -4.73
N SER A 318 -17.04 2.29 -4.85
CA SER A 318 -15.60 1.99 -4.74
C SER A 318 -14.80 2.72 -5.81
N THR A 319 -15.29 2.72 -7.06
CA THR A 319 -14.68 3.42 -8.18
C THR A 319 -14.60 4.93 -7.93
N LEU A 320 -15.70 5.54 -7.49
CA LEU A 320 -15.74 6.97 -7.19
C LEU A 320 -14.77 7.35 -6.07
N LEU A 321 -14.70 6.54 -5.01
CA LEU A 321 -13.78 6.76 -3.90
C LEU A 321 -12.31 6.68 -4.32
N ILE A 322 -11.95 5.69 -5.14
CA ILE A 322 -10.59 5.58 -5.69
C ILE A 322 -10.24 6.86 -6.47
N LEU A 323 -11.11 7.33 -7.36
CA LEU A 323 -10.89 8.57 -8.12
C LEU A 323 -10.69 9.79 -7.21
N ILE A 324 -11.52 9.92 -6.17
CA ILE A 324 -11.39 11.01 -5.19
C ILE A 324 -10.02 10.94 -4.49
N THR A 325 -9.60 9.76 -4.02
CA THR A 325 -8.28 9.62 -3.38
C THR A 325 -7.11 9.89 -4.32
N GLN A 326 -7.20 9.48 -5.58
CA GLN A 326 -6.18 9.78 -6.60
C GLN A 326 -6.07 11.29 -6.85
N PHE A 327 -7.20 12.00 -6.90
CA PHE A 327 -7.22 13.47 -7.01
C PHE A 327 -6.56 14.15 -5.81
N PHE A 328 -6.89 13.71 -4.59
CA PHE A 328 -6.23 14.20 -3.37
C PHE A 328 -4.73 13.95 -3.40
N PHE A 329 -4.33 12.72 -3.69
CA PHE A 329 -2.92 12.32 -3.78
C PHE A 329 -2.15 13.20 -4.77
N TYR A 330 -2.66 13.37 -5.99
CA TYR A 330 -2.04 14.22 -7.01
C TYR A 330 -1.84 15.66 -6.51
N ASN A 331 -2.86 16.23 -5.87
CA ASN A 331 -2.79 17.58 -5.32
C ASN A 331 -1.77 17.70 -4.18
N PHE A 332 -1.70 16.70 -3.29
CA PHE A 332 -0.72 16.69 -2.19
C PHE A 332 0.72 16.57 -2.69
N VAL A 333 0.98 15.67 -3.65
CA VAL A 333 2.31 15.53 -4.27
C VAL A 333 2.74 16.83 -4.94
N LYS A 334 1.85 17.45 -5.72
CA LYS A 334 2.15 18.71 -6.43
C LYS A 334 2.45 19.86 -5.47
N LYS A 335 1.68 19.99 -4.38
CA LYS A 335 1.84 21.09 -3.41
C LYS A 335 3.07 20.95 -2.52
N SER A 336 3.59 19.73 -2.33
CA SER A 336 4.67 19.47 -1.37
C SER A 336 6.08 19.46 -1.98
N GLY A 337 6.21 19.75 -3.28
CA GLY A 337 7.50 19.90 -3.96
C GLY A 337 8.43 18.70 -3.73
N ASP A 338 9.63 18.96 -3.20
CA ASP A 338 10.67 17.95 -2.94
C ASP A 338 10.25 16.85 -1.95
N LYS A 339 9.18 17.06 -1.18
CA LYS A 339 8.61 16.04 -0.28
C LYS A 339 7.54 15.16 -0.92
N GLY A 340 7.22 15.38 -2.20
CA GLY A 340 6.20 14.61 -2.91
C GLY A 340 6.47 13.10 -2.92
N LEU A 341 7.73 12.66 -2.87
CA LEU A 341 8.07 11.23 -2.75
C LEU A 341 7.69 10.64 -1.38
N LEU A 342 7.79 11.41 -0.30
CA LEU A 342 7.35 10.96 1.02
C LEU A 342 5.83 10.72 1.01
N ILE A 343 5.07 11.63 0.38
CA ILE A 343 3.62 11.51 0.21
C ILE A 343 3.26 10.29 -0.65
N TYR A 344 4.05 10.00 -1.68
CA TYR A 344 3.93 8.77 -2.43
C TYR A 344 4.05 7.55 -1.53
N PHE A 345 5.11 7.44 -0.71
CA PHE A 345 5.26 6.30 0.20
C PHE A 345 4.10 6.15 1.17
N VAL A 346 3.50 7.25 1.65
CA VAL A 346 2.28 7.19 2.47
C VAL A 346 1.09 6.64 1.68
N TYR A 347 0.88 7.13 0.46
CA TYR A 347 -0.29 6.78 -0.36
C TYR A 347 -0.31 5.31 -0.79
N ILE A 348 0.85 4.76 -1.14
CA ILE A 348 1.02 3.36 -1.57
C ILE A 348 1.46 2.43 -0.44
N ALA A 349 1.45 2.90 0.81
CA ALA A 349 1.77 2.07 1.97
C ALA A 349 0.77 0.90 2.12
N PRO A 350 1.22 -0.25 2.66
CA PRO A 350 0.36 -1.39 2.95
C PRO A 350 -1.00 -1.07 3.60
N PRO A 351 -1.13 -0.26 4.67
CA PRO A 351 -2.43 0.03 5.28
C PRO A 351 -3.37 0.83 4.37
N THR A 352 -2.85 1.76 3.56
CA THR A 352 -3.65 2.53 2.59
C THR A 352 -4.11 1.63 1.44
N SER A 353 -3.23 0.74 0.96
CA SER A 353 -3.59 -0.26 -0.03
C SER A 353 -4.66 -1.23 0.50
N PHE A 354 -4.53 -1.67 1.75
CA PHE A 354 -5.48 -2.56 2.40
C PHE A 354 -6.86 -1.91 2.57
N LEU A 355 -6.89 -0.62 2.94
CA LEU A 355 -8.14 0.16 3.02
C LEU A 355 -8.86 0.21 1.66
N LEU A 356 -8.13 0.50 0.58
CA LEU A 356 -8.69 0.62 -0.77
C LEU A 356 -9.06 -0.74 -1.39
N GLU A 357 -8.36 -1.80 -1.03
CA GLU A 357 -8.67 -3.16 -1.45
C GLU A 357 -9.99 -3.67 -0.88
N ARG A 358 -10.16 -3.56 0.45
CA ARG A 358 -11.42 -3.95 1.10
C ARG A 358 -12.54 -2.95 0.85
N MET A 359 -12.18 -1.73 0.45
CA MET A 359 -13.03 -0.56 0.40
C MET A 359 -13.80 -0.37 1.73
N ASN A 360 -13.06 -0.39 2.84
CA ASN A 360 -13.68 -0.20 4.15
C ASN A 360 -14.30 1.20 4.23
N PHE A 361 -15.49 1.29 4.83
CA PHE A 361 -16.21 2.55 5.02
C PHE A 361 -15.40 3.62 5.78
N ASP A 362 -14.32 3.24 6.49
CA ASP A 362 -13.36 4.20 7.09
C ASP A 362 -12.82 5.20 6.06
N ILE A 363 -12.71 4.85 4.77
CA ILE A 363 -12.27 5.78 3.71
C ILE A 363 -13.22 6.97 3.53
N PHE A 364 -14.53 6.72 3.59
CA PHE A 364 -15.55 7.76 3.54
C PHE A 364 -15.42 8.69 4.74
N VAL A 365 -15.25 8.10 5.92
CA VAL A 365 -15.10 8.82 7.18
C VAL A 365 -13.87 9.73 7.16
N ILE A 366 -12.75 9.24 6.64
CA ILE A 366 -11.51 10.01 6.52
C ILE A 366 -11.66 11.18 5.53
N ILE A 367 -12.21 10.93 4.33
CA ILE A 367 -12.38 11.97 3.30
C ILE A 367 -13.36 13.05 3.76
N LEU A 368 -14.54 12.65 4.26
CA LEU A 368 -15.55 13.59 4.73
C LEU A 368 -15.10 14.30 6.01
N GLY A 369 -14.37 13.62 6.89
CA GLY A 369 -13.75 14.24 8.07
C GLY A 369 -12.73 15.31 7.70
N TYR A 370 -11.88 15.06 6.69
CA TYR A 370 -10.94 16.05 6.15
C TYR A 370 -11.68 17.29 5.63
N PHE A 371 -12.66 17.10 4.75
CA PHE A 371 -13.44 18.20 4.21
C PHE A 371 -14.23 18.97 5.28
N ALA A 372 -14.81 18.26 6.26
CA ALA A 372 -15.53 18.90 7.35
C ALA A 372 -14.59 19.80 8.18
N LEU A 373 -13.40 19.33 8.55
CA LEU A 373 -12.42 20.15 9.27
C LEU A 373 -11.91 21.34 8.45
N GLN A 374 -11.70 21.14 7.14
CA GLN A 374 -11.36 22.23 6.24
C GLN A 374 -12.47 23.30 6.19
N LYS A 375 -13.73 22.87 6.00
CA LYS A 375 -14.90 23.78 5.98
C LYS A 375 -15.11 24.48 7.31
N TYR A 376 -14.78 23.83 8.43
CA TYR A 376 -14.76 24.48 9.74
C TYR A 376 -13.78 25.65 9.76
N SER A 377 -12.56 25.42 9.28
CA SER A 377 -11.48 26.42 9.22
C SER A 377 -11.84 27.58 8.29
N GLU A 378 -12.57 27.31 7.21
CA GLU A 378 -13.13 28.33 6.29
C GLU A 378 -14.36 29.08 6.85
N GLY A 379 -14.76 28.83 8.10
CA GLY A 379 -15.87 29.52 8.78
C GLY A 379 -17.24 28.85 8.64
N LYS A 380 -17.39 27.78 7.84
CA LYS A 380 -18.65 27.02 7.69
C LYS A 380 -18.85 26.01 8.83
N LYS A 381 -18.84 26.51 10.07
CA LYS A 381 -18.83 25.72 11.31
C LYS A 381 -20.01 24.75 11.43
N THR A 382 -21.23 25.22 11.18
CA THR A 382 -22.45 24.41 11.33
C THR A 382 -22.46 23.19 10.40
N ILE A 383 -22.15 23.39 9.11
CA ILE A 383 -22.11 22.31 8.12
C ILE A 383 -21.07 21.26 8.52
N SER A 384 -19.88 21.72 8.93
CA SER A 384 -18.81 20.84 9.42
C SER A 384 -19.26 19.97 10.60
N LEU A 385 -19.88 20.58 11.63
CA LEU A 385 -20.34 19.88 12.82
C LEU A 385 -21.49 18.89 12.52
N ILE A 386 -22.40 19.24 11.60
CA ILE A 386 -23.44 18.31 11.12
C ILE A 386 -22.81 17.09 10.46
N VAL A 387 -21.88 17.30 9.52
CA VAL A 387 -21.19 16.20 8.83
C VAL A 387 -20.44 15.32 9.83
N LEU A 388 -19.67 15.90 10.75
CA LEU A 388 -18.93 15.12 11.76
C LEU A 388 -19.86 14.38 12.73
N THR A 389 -21.02 14.94 13.06
CA THR A 389 -22.04 14.27 13.88
C THR A 389 -22.61 13.07 13.15
N ILE A 390 -23.00 13.23 11.88
CA ILE A 390 -23.47 12.11 11.04
C ILE A 390 -22.39 11.03 10.98
N LEU A 391 -21.13 11.39 10.67
CA LEU A 391 -20.03 10.43 10.65
C LEU A 391 -19.83 9.72 12.00
N THR A 392 -19.98 10.45 13.10
CA THR A 392 -19.90 9.89 14.45
C THR A 392 -21.00 8.87 14.68
N LEU A 393 -22.22 9.10 14.20
CA LEU A 393 -23.33 8.13 14.31
C LEU A 393 -23.16 6.90 13.39
N VAL A 394 -22.32 6.98 12.37
CA VAL A 394 -21.94 5.82 11.53
C VAL A 394 -20.83 5.00 12.18
N LYS A 395 -19.82 5.66 12.75
CA LYS A 395 -18.72 5.04 13.49
C LYS A 395 -18.29 5.99 14.59
N ILE A 396 -17.95 5.49 15.76
CA ILE A 396 -17.71 6.34 16.94
C ILE A 396 -16.44 7.22 16.85
N PHE A 397 -15.36 6.73 16.23
CA PHE A 397 -14.04 7.39 16.30
C PHE A 397 -13.95 8.84 15.75
N PRO A 398 -14.76 9.30 14.77
CA PRO A 398 -14.82 10.69 14.31
C PRO A 398 -15.24 11.68 15.41
N VAL A 399 -15.81 11.20 16.53
CA VAL A 399 -16.05 12.04 17.71
C VAL A 399 -14.75 12.72 18.16
N VAL A 400 -13.59 12.07 17.98
CA VAL A 400 -12.29 12.63 18.33
C VAL A 400 -11.92 13.82 17.43
N LEU A 401 -12.39 13.86 16.18
CA LEU A 401 -12.22 15.05 15.33
C LEU A 401 -13.02 16.23 15.89
N ILE A 402 -14.23 15.97 16.42
CA ILE A 402 -15.04 16.99 17.12
C ILE A 402 -14.33 17.46 18.40
N VAL A 403 -13.70 16.54 19.15
CA VAL A 403 -12.86 16.88 20.31
C VAL A 403 -11.70 17.80 19.89
N GLY A 404 -11.05 17.53 18.75
CA GLY A 404 -10.02 18.39 18.17
C GLY A 404 -10.51 19.83 17.94
N ILE A 405 -11.72 19.98 17.38
CA ILE A 405 -12.38 21.29 17.22
C ILE A 405 -12.66 21.93 18.58
N ALA A 406 -13.21 21.18 19.54
CA ALA A 406 -13.52 21.69 20.88
C ALA A 406 -12.27 22.26 21.55
N ILE A 407 -11.16 21.52 21.52
CA ILE A 407 -9.87 21.97 22.05
C ILE A 407 -9.44 23.24 21.31
N SER A 408 -9.51 23.29 19.98
CA SER A 408 -9.13 24.47 19.20
C SER A 408 -9.95 25.72 19.57
N GLU A 409 -11.28 25.62 19.70
CA GLU A 409 -12.13 26.74 20.08
C GLU A 409 -11.87 27.21 21.52
N TYR A 410 -11.58 26.26 22.42
CA TYR A 410 -11.14 26.57 23.78
C TYR A 410 -9.83 27.36 23.77
N LEU A 411 -8.82 26.91 23.01
CA LEU A 411 -7.53 27.59 22.88
C LEU A 411 -7.65 29.00 22.27
N ASN A 412 -8.64 29.20 21.40
CA ASN A 412 -8.96 30.50 20.81
C ASN A 412 -9.87 31.36 21.71
N LYS A 413 -10.12 30.94 22.96
CA LYS A 413 -10.95 31.63 23.96
C LYS A 413 -12.42 31.82 23.54
N ASN A 414 -12.93 31.04 22.60
CA ASN A 414 -14.32 31.10 22.16
C ASN A 414 -15.23 30.20 23.01
N LYS A 415 -15.54 30.64 24.23
CA LYS A 415 -16.29 29.86 25.24
C LYS A 415 -17.66 29.38 24.75
N SER A 416 -18.40 30.23 24.03
CA SER A 416 -19.75 29.88 23.55
C SER A 416 -19.72 28.74 22.54
N SER A 417 -18.81 28.83 21.55
CA SER A 417 -18.62 27.78 20.55
C SER A 417 -18.11 26.49 21.18
N PHE A 418 -17.14 26.58 22.10
CA PHE A 418 -16.64 25.44 22.87
C PHE A 418 -17.77 24.69 23.59
N LEU A 419 -18.63 25.40 24.35
CA LEU A 419 -19.74 24.78 25.08
C LEU A 419 -20.74 24.08 24.13
N LYS A 420 -21.07 24.70 22.99
CA LYS A 420 -21.95 24.08 21.98
C LYS A 420 -21.37 22.78 21.44
N ILE A 421 -20.07 22.77 21.14
CA ILE A 421 -19.37 21.59 20.63
C ILE A 421 -19.26 20.51 21.72
N LEU A 422 -19.02 20.90 22.97
CA LEU A 422 -18.98 19.97 24.11
C LEU A 422 -20.34 19.28 24.30
N LEU A 423 -21.44 20.04 24.26
CA LEU A 423 -22.79 19.48 24.31
C LEU A 423 -23.05 18.52 23.14
N LEU A 424 -22.56 18.83 21.95
CA LEU A 424 -22.66 17.95 20.78
C LEU A 424 -21.90 16.63 21.00
N ILE A 425 -20.69 16.68 21.56
CA ILE A 425 -19.90 15.48 21.91
C ILE A 425 -20.67 14.64 22.93
N ILE A 426 -21.17 15.26 24.00
CA ILE A 426 -21.96 14.58 25.04
C ILE A 426 -23.22 13.94 24.42
N GLY A 427 -23.93 14.66 23.56
CA GLY A 427 -25.11 14.15 22.85
C GLY A 427 -24.80 12.89 22.03
N ASN A 428 -23.71 12.90 21.25
CA ASN A 428 -23.27 11.72 20.49
C ASN A 428 -22.93 10.53 21.42
N ILE A 429 -22.21 10.79 22.52
CA ILE A 429 -21.86 9.74 23.49
C ILE A 429 -23.13 9.15 24.13
N VAL A 430 -24.08 9.99 24.54
CA VAL A 430 -25.35 9.54 25.13
C VAL A 430 -26.15 8.68 24.16
N ILE A 431 -26.20 9.04 22.87
CA ILE A 431 -26.86 8.22 21.83
C ILE A 431 -26.20 6.84 21.75
N TYR A 432 -24.86 6.77 21.73
CA TYR A 432 -24.15 5.50 21.72
C TYR A 432 -24.34 4.69 23.00
N LEU A 433 -24.34 5.33 24.17
CA LEU A 433 -24.62 4.65 25.43
C LEU A 433 -26.03 4.04 25.42
N PHE A 434 -27.02 4.80 24.98
CA PHE A 434 -28.39 4.30 24.84
C PHE A 434 -28.46 3.13 23.84
N TYR A 435 -27.78 3.25 22.71
CA TYR A 435 -27.67 2.20 21.69
C TYR A 435 -27.13 0.87 22.26
N PHE A 436 -26.08 0.93 23.08
CA PHE A 436 -25.52 -0.27 23.71
C PHE A 436 -26.33 -0.76 24.91
N ILE A 437 -26.83 0.12 25.78
CA ILE A 437 -27.61 -0.27 26.98
C ILE A 437 -28.90 -1.00 26.59
N LEU A 438 -29.55 -0.57 25.51
CA LEU A 438 -30.76 -1.21 25.00
C LEU A 438 -30.49 -2.45 24.13
N ASN A 439 -29.22 -2.87 23.98
CA ASN A 439 -28.82 -3.98 23.10
C ASN A 439 -29.41 -3.85 21.69
N LEU A 440 -29.47 -2.61 21.16
CA LEU A 440 -29.99 -2.36 19.81
C LEU A 440 -29.03 -2.84 18.72
N GLN A 441 -27.77 -3.14 19.08
CA GLN A 441 -26.80 -3.70 18.16
C GLN A 441 -27.09 -5.19 17.92
N SER A 442 -27.30 -5.54 16.65
CA SER A 442 -27.55 -6.92 16.22
C SER A 442 -26.30 -7.82 16.18
N GLY A 443 -25.09 -7.25 16.30
CA GLY A 443 -23.79 -7.94 16.22
C GLY A 443 -22.85 -7.70 17.41
N GLU A 444 -21.77 -8.49 17.49
CA GLU A 444 -20.70 -8.28 18.47
C GLU A 444 -19.68 -7.26 17.95
N ILE A 445 -19.15 -6.42 18.85
CA ILE A 445 -18.01 -5.56 18.52
C ILE A 445 -16.78 -6.45 18.30
N ALA A 446 -16.32 -6.51 17.05
CA ALA A 446 -15.12 -7.24 16.70
C ALA A 446 -13.92 -6.75 17.53
N ARG A 447 -13.18 -7.69 18.14
CA ARG A 447 -11.92 -7.44 18.83
C ARG A 447 -10.80 -8.02 17.97
N PRO A 448 -10.38 -7.31 16.92
CA PRO A 448 -9.41 -7.87 15.98
C PRO A 448 -8.07 -8.12 16.66
N THR A 449 -7.62 -9.36 16.57
CA THR A 449 -6.30 -9.82 17.00
C THR A 449 -5.61 -10.50 15.81
N GLY A 450 -4.28 -10.53 15.83
CA GLY A 450 -3.49 -11.09 14.73
C GLY A 450 -2.38 -10.16 14.30
N ILE A 451 -1.15 -10.56 14.60
CA ILE A 451 0.06 -9.74 14.46
C ILE A 451 0.32 -9.21 13.04
N SER A 452 -0.28 -9.81 12.02
CA SER A 452 -0.06 -9.47 10.62
C SER A 452 -0.96 -8.38 10.04
N TRP A 453 -2.03 -7.95 10.72
CA TRP A 453 -3.08 -7.13 10.09
C TRP A 453 -3.86 -6.25 11.08
N THR A 454 -3.35 -6.13 12.30
CA THR A 454 -4.00 -5.42 13.39
C THR A 454 -3.00 -4.55 14.14
N PHE A 455 -3.49 -3.46 14.74
CA PHE A 455 -2.68 -2.51 15.48
C PHE A 455 -3.43 -1.94 16.69
N GLY A 456 -2.65 -1.37 17.60
CA GLY A 456 -3.13 -0.70 18.81
C GLY A 456 -2.54 -1.34 20.05
N ILE A 457 -2.44 -0.57 21.13
CA ILE A 457 -1.84 -1.03 22.39
C ILE A 457 -2.53 -2.32 22.91
N PRO A 458 -3.86 -2.42 22.96
CA PRO A 458 -4.51 -3.65 23.44
C PRO A 458 -4.25 -4.83 22.50
N THR A 459 -4.21 -4.59 21.19
CA THR A 459 -3.92 -5.63 20.19
C THR A 459 -2.49 -6.13 20.33
N ASP A 460 -1.51 -5.24 20.46
CA ASP A 460 -0.12 -5.62 20.68
C ASP A 460 0.05 -6.42 21.96
N VAL A 461 -0.55 -5.97 23.08
CA VAL A 461 -0.55 -6.73 24.33
C VAL A 461 -1.15 -8.12 24.14
N SER A 462 -2.29 -8.23 23.46
CA SER A 462 -2.92 -9.52 23.15
C SER A 462 -2.03 -10.40 22.29
N ASN A 463 -1.35 -9.85 21.28
CA ASN A 463 -0.44 -10.59 20.41
C ASN A 463 0.79 -11.10 21.19
N TYR A 464 1.37 -10.28 22.08
CA TYR A 464 2.46 -10.69 22.95
C TYR A 464 2.05 -11.79 23.93
N LEU A 465 0.86 -11.68 24.53
CA LEU A 465 0.31 -12.71 25.41
C LEU A 465 0.06 -14.02 24.66
N GLN A 466 -0.43 -13.95 23.42
CA GLN A 466 -0.63 -15.13 22.58
C GLN A 466 0.69 -15.83 22.24
N LEU A 467 1.77 -15.08 22.02
CA LEU A 467 3.08 -15.63 21.64
C LEU A 467 3.92 -16.12 22.83
N PHE A 468 3.89 -15.40 23.96
CA PHE A 468 4.82 -15.59 25.08
C PHE A 468 4.12 -15.91 26.40
N GLY A 469 2.80 -16.13 26.40
CA GLY A 469 2.00 -16.29 27.61
C GLY A 469 2.10 -15.05 28.51
N ASN A 470 2.02 -15.25 29.83
CA ASN A 470 2.09 -14.17 30.82
C ASN A 470 3.39 -13.34 30.74
N PHE A 471 4.49 -13.94 30.26
CA PHE A 471 5.75 -13.22 30.05
C PHE A 471 5.64 -12.16 28.94
N GLY A 472 4.68 -12.31 28.02
CA GLY A 472 4.39 -11.33 26.97
C GLY A 472 4.05 -9.95 27.51
N TYR A 473 3.35 -9.85 28.65
CA TYR A 473 3.02 -8.56 29.26
C TYR A 473 4.29 -7.82 29.72
N PHE A 474 5.21 -8.53 30.38
CA PHE A 474 6.49 -7.98 30.79
C PHE A 474 7.30 -7.51 29.58
N LEU A 475 7.42 -8.36 28.54
CA LEU A 475 8.15 -8.03 27.32
C LEU A 475 7.58 -6.78 26.61
N TYR A 476 6.25 -6.65 26.54
CA TYR A 476 5.63 -5.49 25.93
C TYR A 476 5.94 -4.21 26.73
N ILE A 477 5.81 -4.24 28.06
CA ILE A 477 6.16 -3.08 28.92
C ILE A 477 7.63 -2.71 28.75
N THR A 478 8.54 -3.69 28.75
CA THR A 478 9.97 -3.45 28.53
C THR A 478 10.21 -2.79 27.17
N THR A 479 9.51 -3.25 26.12
CA THR A 479 9.58 -2.67 24.78
C THR A 479 9.12 -1.21 24.77
N VAL A 480 8.00 -0.90 25.41
CA VAL A 480 7.49 0.47 25.54
C VAL A 480 8.49 1.36 26.32
N LEU A 481 9.05 0.87 27.42
CA LEU A 481 10.06 1.61 28.20
C LEU A 481 11.31 1.92 27.38
N ILE A 482 11.80 0.95 26.61
CA ILE A 482 12.91 1.14 25.68
C ILE A 482 12.55 2.21 24.65
N CYS A 483 11.35 2.16 24.07
CA CYS A 483 10.89 3.17 23.10
C CYS A 483 10.81 4.58 23.72
N ILE A 484 10.37 4.70 24.98
CA ILE A 484 10.37 5.98 25.72
C ILE A 484 11.80 6.52 25.86
N ILE A 485 12.76 5.68 26.25
CA ILE A 485 14.17 6.07 26.39
C ILE A 485 14.75 6.51 25.03
N ILE A 486 14.50 5.73 23.98
CA ILE A 486 14.91 6.04 22.60
C ILE A 486 14.33 7.38 22.17
N TYR A 487 13.05 7.61 22.45
CA TYR A 487 12.37 8.87 22.11
C TYR A 487 13.08 10.07 22.78
N PHE A 488 13.25 10.05 24.10
CA PHE A 488 13.85 11.17 24.82
C PHE A 488 15.32 11.42 24.42
N LYS A 489 16.07 10.37 24.09
CA LYS A 489 17.48 10.47 23.69
C LYS A 489 17.64 10.96 22.26
N TYR A 490 16.84 10.45 21.31
CA TYR A 490 17.09 10.62 19.87
C TYR A 490 16.01 11.36 19.09
N PHE A 491 14.73 11.26 19.47
CA PHE A 491 13.60 11.79 18.69
C PHE A 491 12.99 13.07 19.22
N LYS A 492 13.16 13.37 20.51
CA LYS A 492 12.67 14.62 21.10
C LYS A 492 13.16 15.82 20.29
N ILE A 493 12.22 16.67 19.89
CA ILE A 493 12.53 17.87 19.13
C ILE A 493 13.33 18.82 20.03
N LYS A 494 14.54 19.14 19.58
CA LYS A 494 15.40 20.17 20.21
C LYS A 494 15.44 21.35 19.24
N GLY A 495 14.77 22.46 19.57
CA GLY A 495 14.78 23.67 18.74
C GLY A 495 13.45 24.42 18.68
N PRO A 496 13.33 25.41 17.76
CA PRO A 496 12.18 26.32 17.69
C PRO A 496 10.97 25.76 16.92
N VAL A 497 11.09 24.57 16.31
CA VAL A 497 10.02 23.96 15.51
C VAL A 497 8.80 23.72 16.41
N LYS A 498 7.67 24.31 16.04
CA LYS A 498 6.41 24.24 16.77
C LYS A 498 5.42 23.47 15.91
N ILE A 499 5.17 22.21 16.27
CA ILE A 499 4.16 21.40 15.59
C ILE A 499 2.76 21.97 15.92
N PHE A 500 1.81 21.81 15.00
CA PHE A 500 0.43 22.32 15.09
C PHE A 500 0.34 23.86 15.13
N SER A 501 1.25 24.53 14.44
CA SER A 501 1.26 25.99 14.25
C SER A 501 1.20 26.44 12.79
N SER A 502 0.88 25.56 11.85
CA SER A 502 0.71 25.90 10.43
C SER A 502 -0.70 26.46 10.16
N GLU A 503 -0.98 26.83 8.92
CA GLU A 503 -2.35 27.16 8.47
C GLU A 503 -3.31 25.96 8.58
N ASP A 504 -2.79 24.73 8.45
CA ASP A 504 -3.58 23.50 8.56
C ASP A 504 -3.64 22.97 10.00
N SER A 505 -3.30 23.79 11.02
CA SER A 505 -3.10 23.32 12.40
C SER A 505 -4.28 22.53 12.97
N LEU A 506 -5.52 22.92 12.64
CA LEU A 506 -6.71 22.20 13.11
C LEU A 506 -6.77 20.79 12.52
N LEU A 507 -6.45 20.62 11.24
CA LEU A 507 -6.47 19.31 10.58
C LEU A 507 -5.34 18.45 11.12
N GLU A 508 -4.11 18.98 11.19
CA GLU A 508 -2.94 18.29 11.72
C GLU A 508 -3.20 17.76 13.13
N PHE A 509 -3.69 18.64 14.01
CA PHE A 509 -3.96 18.32 15.41
C PHE A 509 -5.10 17.29 15.53
N SER A 510 -6.21 17.49 14.81
CA SER A 510 -7.38 16.61 14.92
C SER A 510 -7.10 15.20 14.41
N PHE A 511 -6.42 15.04 13.27
CA PHE A 511 -6.07 13.72 12.75
C PHE A 511 -5.00 13.02 13.62
N SER A 512 -4.01 13.77 14.12
CA SER A 512 -2.99 13.23 15.04
C SER A 512 -3.62 12.76 16.35
N LEU A 513 -4.53 13.56 16.91
CA LEU A 513 -5.30 13.22 18.10
C LEU A 513 -6.17 11.98 17.85
N CYS A 514 -6.89 11.95 16.72
CA CYS A 514 -7.72 10.82 16.34
C CYS A 514 -6.92 9.51 16.24
N PHE A 515 -5.74 9.53 15.62
CA PHE A 515 -4.86 8.37 15.60
C PHE A 515 -4.46 7.91 17.00
N VAL A 516 -3.99 8.83 17.87
CA VAL A 516 -3.61 8.49 19.25
C VAL A 516 -4.77 7.83 20.01
N PHE A 517 -5.99 8.35 19.87
CA PHE A 517 -7.17 7.76 20.51
C PHE A 517 -7.50 6.39 19.95
N ILE A 518 -7.51 6.22 18.62
CA ILE A 518 -7.79 4.94 17.99
C ILE A 518 -6.75 3.89 18.41
N SER A 519 -5.46 4.26 18.50
CA SER A 519 -4.38 3.38 18.95
C SER A 519 -4.55 2.81 20.37
N MET A 520 -5.47 3.37 21.17
CA MET A 520 -5.81 2.83 22.50
C MET A 520 -6.87 1.71 22.45
N TYR A 521 -7.33 1.30 21.26
CA TYR A 521 -8.33 0.25 21.05
C TYR A 521 -7.80 -0.88 20.15
N TYR A 522 -8.58 -1.96 20.02
CA TYR A 522 -8.31 -3.03 19.05
C TYR A 522 -8.71 -2.58 17.64
N ASN A 523 -7.80 -2.62 16.67
CA ASN A 523 -8.06 -2.16 15.32
C ASN A 523 -7.43 -3.05 14.25
N PHE A 524 -8.05 -3.04 13.06
CA PHE A 524 -7.42 -3.52 11.83
C PHE A 524 -6.58 -2.42 11.18
N ASP A 525 -5.50 -2.80 10.51
CA ASP A 525 -4.50 -1.88 9.94
C ASP A 525 -5.05 -0.89 8.92
N PHE A 526 -6.17 -1.17 8.25
CA PHE A 526 -6.78 -0.21 7.30
C PHE A 526 -7.11 1.13 7.98
N ARG A 527 -7.36 1.15 9.30
CA ARG A 527 -7.68 2.35 10.07
C ARG A 527 -6.46 3.22 10.36
N ILE A 528 -5.24 2.71 10.18
CA ILE A 528 -3.99 3.49 10.21
C ILE A 528 -4.01 4.58 9.11
N SER A 529 -4.86 4.46 8.09
CA SER A 529 -5.07 5.52 7.10
C SER A 529 -5.52 6.87 7.70
N VAL A 530 -6.11 6.88 8.90
CA VAL A 530 -6.35 8.13 9.67
C VAL A 530 -5.03 8.85 9.97
N PHE A 531 -4.00 8.10 10.40
CA PHE A 531 -2.66 8.64 10.59
C PHE A 531 -2.02 9.07 9.29
N SER A 532 -2.27 8.36 8.19
CA SER A 532 -1.71 8.71 6.87
C SER A 532 -2.07 10.14 6.43
N ILE A 533 -3.31 10.59 6.67
CA ILE A 533 -3.71 11.99 6.42
C ILE A 533 -2.97 12.97 7.35
N GLY A 534 -2.91 12.67 8.65
CA GLY A 534 -2.16 13.49 9.61
C GLY A 534 -0.68 13.61 9.23
N LEU A 535 -0.06 12.50 8.83
CA LEU A 535 1.34 12.44 8.40
C LEU A 535 1.58 13.24 7.12
N ILE A 536 0.70 13.16 6.11
CA ILE A 536 0.82 13.97 4.88
C ILE A 536 0.83 15.47 5.21
N LEU A 537 -0.05 15.91 6.11
CA LEU A 537 -0.10 17.32 6.54
C LEU A 537 1.17 17.72 7.30
N LEU A 538 1.65 16.86 8.22
CA LEU A 538 2.89 17.10 8.95
C LEU A 538 4.13 17.16 8.03
N ILE A 539 4.22 16.25 7.04
CA ILE A 539 5.28 16.25 6.02
C ILE A 539 5.23 17.55 5.22
N LYS A 540 4.05 17.98 4.78
CA LYS A 540 3.86 19.21 4.00
C LYS A 540 4.33 20.44 4.77
N ASN A 541 3.97 20.55 6.05
CA ASN A 541 4.11 21.80 6.80
C ASN A 541 5.35 21.86 7.71
N TYR A 542 5.99 20.74 8.03
CA TYR A 542 7.16 20.68 8.91
C TYR A 542 8.26 19.81 8.36
N SER A 543 9.53 20.18 8.60
CA SER A 543 10.68 19.33 8.29
C SER A 543 11.08 18.49 9.50
N LEU A 544 10.48 17.30 9.64
CA LEU A 544 10.66 16.42 10.80
C LEU A 544 11.34 15.10 10.42
N TRP A 545 12.51 15.17 9.79
CA TRP A 545 13.14 14.01 9.13
C TRP A 545 13.15 12.70 9.93
N LYS A 546 13.42 12.76 11.25
CA LYS A 546 13.42 11.57 12.11
C LYS A 546 12.02 10.97 12.24
N PHE A 547 11.03 11.82 12.51
CA PHE A 547 9.63 11.44 12.62
C PHE A 547 9.09 10.94 11.27
N GLU A 548 9.39 11.63 10.18
CA GLU A 548 9.03 11.24 8.81
C GLU A 548 9.55 9.82 8.50
N MET A 549 10.82 9.53 8.83
CA MET A 549 11.42 8.22 8.62
C MET A 549 10.75 7.12 9.45
N ILE A 550 10.60 7.30 10.78
CA ILE A 550 9.95 6.26 11.61
C ILE A 550 8.48 6.06 11.24
N SER A 551 7.78 7.11 10.84
CA SER A 551 6.38 7.02 10.43
C SER A 551 6.24 6.21 9.14
N LEU A 552 7.13 6.45 8.18
CA LEU A 552 7.13 5.68 6.94
C LEU A 552 7.55 4.23 7.17
N LEU A 553 8.52 3.98 8.06
CA LEU A 553 8.88 2.62 8.45
C LEU A 553 7.71 1.88 9.12
N PHE A 554 7.00 2.54 10.03
CA PHE A 554 5.78 2.01 10.64
C PHE A 554 4.76 1.64 9.56
N LEU A 555 4.39 2.58 8.69
CA LEU A 555 3.44 2.33 7.61
C LEU A 555 3.88 1.20 6.66
N SER A 556 5.18 1.10 6.35
CA SER A 556 5.71 0.09 5.43
C SER A 556 5.77 -1.32 5.99
N THR A 557 5.73 -1.46 7.32
CA THR A 557 5.82 -2.75 8.01
C THR A 557 4.47 -3.24 8.55
N CYS A 558 3.43 -2.42 8.45
CA CYS A 558 2.03 -2.81 8.69
C CYS A 558 1.55 -3.78 7.61
N VAL A 559 0.48 -4.54 7.90
CA VAL A 559 -0.08 -5.55 7.00
C VAL A 559 1.02 -6.51 6.50
N SER A 560 1.67 -7.22 7.43
CA SER A 560 2.74 -8.16 7.10
C SER A 560 2.17 -9.41 6.43
N ASN A 561 3.02 -10.17 5.73
CA ASN A 561 2.67 -11.52 5.28
C ASN A 561 2.10 -12.34 6.45
N PHE A 562 1.14 -13.21 6.14
CA PHE A 562 0.44 -14.04 7.12
C PHE A 562 1.44 -14.80 7.99
N TYR A 563 1.53 -14.40 9.25
CA TYR A 563 2.46 -14.97 10.21
C TYR A 563 1.73 -16.00 11.06
N THR A 564 2.25 -17.22 11.08
CA THR A 564 1.81 -18.25 12.04
C THR A 564 3.01 -18.84 12.75
N ILE A 565 2.82 -19.16 14.02
CA ILE A 565 3.87 -19.75 14.87
C ILE A 565 4.35 -21.09 14.28
N ASN A 566 3.46 -21.82 13.61
CA ASN A 566 3.75 -23.09 12.92
C ASN A 566 4.77 -22.93 11.77
N LEU A 567 5.07 -21.72 11.31
CA LEU A 567 6.13 -21.48 10.33
C LEU A 567 7.52 -21.81 10.90
N MET A 568 7.74 -21.76 12.22
CA MET A 568 9.06 -22.04 12.78
C MET A 568 9.53 -23.48 12.47
N SER A 569 8.61 -24.45 12.45
CA SER A 569 8.92 -25.85 12.17
C SER A 569 8.92 -26.19 10.68
N THR A 570 8.21 -25.41 9.85
CA THR A 570 7.97 -25.72 8.43
C THR A 570 8.80 -24.84 7.48
N ASP A 571 9.08 -23.60 7.84
CA ASP A 571 9.88 -22.62 7.08
C ASP A 571 10.56 -21.61 8.02
N PRO A 572 11.69 -21.98 8.66
CA PRO A 572 12.34 -21.16 9.67
C PRO A 572 12.88 -19.83 9.11
N ILE A 573 13.29 -19.79 7.83
CA ILE A 573 13.81 -18.58 7.20
C ILE A 573 12.71 -17.51 7.12
N ASN A 574 11.54 -17.91 6.62
CA ASN A 574 10.39 -17.02 6.50
C ASN A 574 9.87 -16.59 7.89
N PHE A 575 9.92 -17.50 8.87
CA PHE A 575 9.61 -17.17 10.27
C PHE A 575 10.50 -16.05 10.80
N TYR A 576 11.83 -16.21 10.79
CA TYR A 576 12.75 -15.19 11.34
C TYR A 576 12.68 -13.86 10.59
N PHE A 577 12.54 -13.89 9.26
CA PHE A 577 12.39 -12.68 8.46
C PHE A 577 11.10 -11.94 8.85
N SER A 578 9.97 -12.65 8.92
CA SER A 578 8.68 -12.08 9.30
C SER A 578 8.69 -11.54 10.73
N SER A 579 9.29 -12.26 11.70
CA SER A 579 9.46 -11.78 13.07
C SER A 579 10.28 -10.49 13.14
N GLY A 580 11.31 -10.34 12.30
CA GLY A 580 12.10 -9.11 12.21
C GLY A 580 11.27 -7.91 11.74
N VAL A 581 10.45 -8.10 10.70
CA VAL A 581 9.53 -7.06 10.21
C VAL A 581 8.51 -6.66 11.26
N LEU A 582 7.94 -7.63 11.98
CA LEU A 582 6.97 -7.39 13.06
C LEU A 582 7.60 -6.62 14.23
N LEU A 583 8.83 -6.95 14.62
CA LEU A 583 9.55 -6.23 15.67
C LEU A 583 9.80 -4.76 15.26
N ILE A 584 10.21 -4.53 14.01
CA ILE A 584 10.37 -3.16 13.48
C ILE A 584 9.04 -2.43 13.52
N ASN A 585 7.94 -3.08 13.13
CA ASN A 585 6.61 -2.48 13.18
C ASN A 585 6.23 -2.05 14.59
N GLN A 586 6.39 -2.93 15.59
CA GLN A 586 6.04 -2.63 16.98
C GLN A 586 6.91 -1.51 17.57
N ILE A 587 8.22 -1.51 17.31
CA ILE A 587 9.11 -0.44 17.78
C ILE A 587 8.72 0.89 17.13
N THR A 588 8.50 0.90 15.81
CA THR A 588 8.15 2.14 15.08
C THR A 588 6.77 2.65 15.43
N PHE A 589 5.77 1.78 15.62
CA PHE A 589 4.45 2.12 16.15
C PHE A 589 4.56 2.84 17.50
N ASN A 590 5.24 2.23 18.47
CA ASN A 590 5.39 2.79 19.80
C ASN A 590 6.13 4.14 19.78
N LEU A 591 7.17 4.28 18.95
CA LEU A 591 7.88 5.55 18.79
C LEU A 591 7.00 6.64 18.17
N VAL A 592 6.21 6.33 17.14
CA VAL A 592 5.25 7.27 16.52
C VAL A 592 4.19 7.68 17.54
N PHE A 593 3.62 6.72 18.28
CA PHE A 593 2.62 6.95 19.30
C PHE A 593 3.15 7.85 20.43
N ILE A 594 4.31 7.53 20.99
CA ILE A 594 4.97 8.33 22.05
C ILE A 594 5.28 9.74 21.55
N PHE A 595 5.80 9.87 20.32
CA PHE A 595 6.10 11.16 19.70
C PHE A 595 4.85 12.03 19.64
N LEU A 596 3.76 11.52 19.04
CA LEU A 596 2.52 12.29 18.88
C LEU A 596 1.90 12.66 20.23
N ILE A 597 1.89 11.76 21.20
CA ILE A 597 1.43 12.06 22.57
C ILE A 597 2.22 13.21 23.18
N CYS A 598 3.54 13.14 23.11
CA CYS A 598 4.41 14.18 23.68
C CYS A 598 4.19 15.53 23.00
N GLU A 599 4.07 15.57 21.67
CA GLU A 599 3.86 16.79 20.91
C GLU A 599 2.46 17.37 21.13
N ILE A 600 1.42 16.53 21.25
CA ILE A 600 0.07 16.95 21.66
C ILE A 600 0.12 17.57 23.07
N PHE A 601 0.74 16.91 24.05
CA PHE A 601 0.85 17.46 25.39
C PHE A 601 1.66 18.76 25.43
N TYR A 602 2.74 18.86 24.66
CA TYR A 602 3.55 20.06 24.55
C TYR A 602 2.73 21.23 23.96
N PHE A 603 1.98 20.97 22.89
CA PHE A 603 1.07 21.94 22.28
C PHE A 603 0.02 22.46 23.28
N LEU A 604 -0.64 21.54 24.01
CA LEU A 604 -1.64 21.89 25.03
C LEU A 604 -1.04 22.67 26.20
N ARG A 605 0.15 22.29 26.69
CA ARG A 605 0.86 22.98 27.77
C ARG A 605 1.26 24.40 27.38
N ARG A 606 1.79 24.58 26.18
CA ARG A 606 2.22 25.89 25.68
C ARG A 606 1.06 26.88 25.56
N LYS A 607 -0.15 26.37 25.34
CA LYS A 607 -1.38 27.15 25.25
C LYS A 607 -2.15 27.22 26.59
N GLU A 608 -1.48 26.91 27.71
CA GLU A 608 -1.98 27.05 29.08
C GLU A 608 -3.18 26.17 29.47
N LEU A 609 -3.49 25.11 28.71
CA LEU A 609 -4.67 24.25 28.98
C LEU A 609 -4.65 23.58 30.36
N PHE A 610 -3.45 23.31 30.91
CA PHE A 610 -3.28 22.69 32.23
C PHE A 610 -3.61 23.62 33.41
N TYR A 611 -3.69 24.94 33.22
CA TYR A 611 -4.06 25.87 34.30
C TYR A 611 -5.57 25.84 34.61
N PHE A 612 -6.42 25.37 33.68
CA PHE A 612 -7.86 25.32 33.86
C PHE A 612 -8.34 24.12 34.69
N PHE A 613 -7.71 22.95 34.58
CA PHE A 613 -8.02 21.84 35.51
C PHE A 613 -7.67 22.20 36.97
N LYS A 614 -6.64 23.03 37.17
CA LYS A 614 -6.28 23.61 38.47
C LYS A 614 -7.25 24.70 38.94
N SER A 615 -8.02 25.30 38.03
CA SER A 615 -9.08 26.26 38.38
C SER A 615 -10.42 25.56 38.66
N LEU A 616 -10.72 24.44 37.98
CA LEU A 616 -11.86 23.58 38.30
C LEU A 616 -11.72 22.93 39.69
N SER A 617 -10.50 22.53 40.09
CA SER A 617 -10.24 22.06 41.46
C SER A 617 -10.35 23.16 42.53
N LYS A 618 -10.42 24.43 42.13
CA LYS A 618 -10.71 25.58 43.01
C LYS A 618 -12.19 25.95 43.04
N ILE A 619 -13.00 25.41 42.13
CA ILE A 619 -14.47 25.56 42.13
C ILE A 619 -15.13 24.39 42.88
N SER A 620 -14.41 23.28 43.09
CA SER A 620 -14.83 22.17 43.96
C SER A 620 -14.37 22.32 45.43
N LYS A 621 -13.89 23.50 45.82
CA LYS A 621 -13.68 23.94 47.20
C LYS A 621 -14.50 25.20 47.39
#